data_AF-A0A445DZB3-F1
#
_entry.id   AF-A0A445DZB3-F1
#
_cell.length_a   1.000
_cell.length_b   1.000
_cell.length_c   1.000
_cell.angle_alpha   90.00
_cell.angle_beta   90.00
_cell.angle_gamma   90.00
#
_symmetry.space_group_name_H-M   'P 1'
#
loop_
_entity.id
_entity.type
_entity.pdbx_description
1 polymer ?
#
loop_
_entity_poly.entity_id
_entity_poly.type
_entity_poly.pdbx_seq_one_letter_code
_entity_poly.pdbx_strand_id
1 'polypeptide(L)'
;MGTSAANKENFKGSRIEPWKQKELYFLVTYAFVFYVIIIRRSLQLSHDYGKQLFGLRPGWLIPRQLNDVTDAQWRNLRGNIPVLTVVFGIFTLLANLMRAFFNLKVGGMSIIWLLFSLTYLSYLHGACIIFVLSIATVNFLLVKIFAQKKYFPLVIWSYNSFFLVCNRIYEGYSFSIFGQQWAFLDNFRGTFRWHICFNFVVLRMISFGFDYHWRDQDSHFDMEKHCKRCHICKSGKSCYQALQESRPQNDKFAYTTYLCYLLYAPLYIAGPILSFKAFASQLEVTQNTHSVKNVALYGFRWLFSLLLMELMTHLFYYNSFANSGLWKHMSPMDIFIIGYGVLNFMWLKFLLIWRFFRFWSLINGIGAPENMPKCINNCHSLEDFWKNWHASFNKWLVRYIYIPLGGSQKKLLNVWVVFTFVAIWHDLEWKLLSWAWLTCLFFIPELALKSAANAFQAESSFGEFIFREINAVAGAITITSLMVANLVGFVIGPKGINWLLDSFLSKEGLPVLGAMFITFYVGTKLMFHIEEAKKRSC
;
A
#
# COMPACT_ATOMS: atom_id res chain seq x y z
N MET A 1 -5.18 -13.11 -36.30
CA MET A 1 -4.62 -12.63 -37.57
C MET A 1 -4.18 -11.19 -37.34
N GLY A 2 -2.92 -10.97 -36.97
CA GLY A 2 -1.85 -10.40 -37.82
C GLY A 2 -1.85 -8.89 -37.57
N THR A 3 -0.86 -8.19 -37.03
CA THR A 3 0.61 -8.21 -37.11
C THR A 3 1.13 -7.41 -35.90
N SER A 4 2.12 -7.87 -35.14
CA SER A 4 3.45 -7.25 -35.13
C SER A 4 4.37 -8.13 -34.27
N ALA A 5 5.16 -8.94 -34.96
CA ALA A 5 6.39 -9.52 -34.46
C ALA A 5 7.53 -8.72 -35.07
N ALA A 6 7.85 -7.55 -34.49
CA ALA A 6 9.05 -6.79 -34.85
C ALA A 6 9.41 -5.84 -33.69
N ASN A 7 10.29 -6.33 -32.81
CA ASN A 7 11.32 -5.60 -32.06
C ASN A 7 11.85 -6.51 -30.96
N LYS A 8 12.49 -7.60 -31.38
CA LYS A 8 13.60 -8.16 -30.61
C LYS A 8 14.85 -7.47 -31.13
N GLU A 9 15.11 -6.27 -30.66
CA GLU A 9 16.45 -5.71 -30.79
C GLU A 9 17.42 -6.61 -30.05
N ASN A 10 18.52 -6.93 -30.73
CA ASN A 10 19.66 -7.62 -30.18
C ASN A 10 20.23 -6.80 -29.00
N PHE A 11 19.84 -7.13 -27.77
CA PHE A 11 20.56 -6.73 -26.56
C PHE A 11 21.88 -7.53 -26.45
N LYS A 12 22.80 -7.32 -27.41
CA LYS A 12 24.24 -7.53 -27.19
C LYS A 12 24.77 -6.23 -26.60
N GLY A 13 25.46 -6.33 -25.47
CA GLY A 13 25.82 -5.21 -24.58
C GLY A 13 26.21 -3.92 -25.32
N SER A 14 25.27 -2.98 -25.38
CA SER A 14 25.54 -1.64 -25.91
C SER A 14 26.31 -0.85 -24.85
N ARG A 15 27.49 -0.35 -25.23
CA ARG A 15 28.22 0.64 -24.42
C ARG A 15 27.28 1.81 -24.16
N ILE A 16 27.23 2.28 -22.91
CA ILE A 16 26.48 3.49 -22.56
C ILE A 16 27.03 4.62 -23.44
N GLU A 17 26.15 5.30 -24.17
CA GLU A 17 26.55 6.43 -24.99
C GLU A 17 27.26 7.48 -24.11
N PRO A 18 28.40 8.04 -24.54
CA PRO A 18 29.21 8.91 -23.69
C PRO A 18 28.44 10.09 -23.06
N TRP A 19 27.44 10.62 -23.77
CA TRP A 19 26.59 11.71 -23.26
C TRP A 19 25.66 11.24 -22.13
N LYS A 20 25.09 10.02 -22.20
CA LYS A 20 24.26 9.44 -21.15
C LYS A 20 25.05 9.25 -19.85
N GLN A 21 26.33 8.88 -19.97
CA GLN A 21 27.20 8.74 -18.81
C GLN A 21 27.50 10.09 -18.16
N LYS A 22 27.82 11.13 -18.95
CA LYS A 22 28.02 12.50 -18.44
C LYS A 22 26.74 13.05 -17.79
N GLU A 23 25.59 12.83 -18.41
CA GLU A 23 24.29 13.19 -17.84
C GLU A 23 24.07 12.49 -16.50
N LEU A 24 24.29 11.17 -16.42
CA LEU A 24 24.12 10.42 -15.17
C LEU A 24 25.01 10.97 -14.04
N TYR A 25 26.28 11.29 -14.33
CA TYR A 25 27.15 11.92 -13.33
C TYR A 25 26.59 13.25 -12.84
N PHE A 26 26.16 14.13 -13.75
CA PHE A 26 25.55 15.40 -13.39
C PHE A 26 24.29 15.21 -12.52
N LEU A 27 23.38 14.30 -12.91
CA LEU A 27 22.14 14.04 -12.18
C LEU A 27 22.42 13.48 -10.76
N VAL A 28 23.39 12.57 -10.63
CA VAL A 28 23.79 12.02 -9.33
C VAL A 28 24.43 13.08 -8.44
N THR A 29 25.32 13.92 -8.99
CA THR A 29 25.91 15.05 -8.26
C THR A 29 24.86 16.04 -7.81
N TYR A 30 23.89 16.39 -8.67
CA TYR A 30 22.77 17.23 -8.30
C TYR A 30 21.96 16.63 -7.16
N ALA A 31 21.60 15.34 -7.25
CA ALA A 31 20.82 14.66 -6.22
C ALA A 31 21.57 14.64 -4.87
N PHE A 32 22.89 14.43 -4.90
CA PHE A 32 23.72 14.50 -3.70
C PHE A 32 23.70 15.90 -3.07
N VAL A 33 23.94 16.95 -3.85
CA VAL A 33 23.90 18.34 -3.38
C VAL A 33 22.52 18.70 -2.82
N PHE A 34 21.46 18.31 -3.53
CA PHE A 34 20.07 18.48 -3.07
C PHE A 34 19.87 17.84 -1.69
N TYR A 35 20.20 16.56 -1.52
CA TYR A 35 20.01 15.90 -0.23
C TYR A 35 20.87 16.50 0.89
N VAL A 36 22.09 16.96 0.60
CA VAL A 36 22.91 17.69 1.58
C VAL A 36 22.23 18.98 2.03
N ILE A 37 21.68 19.77 1.11
CA ILE A 37 20.96 21.01 1.42
C ILE A 37 19.71 20.71 2.26
N ILE A 38 18.88 19.75 1.83
CA ILE A 38 17.65 19.36 2.53
C ILE A 38 17.97 18.88 3.93
N ILE A 39 18.93 17.96 4.10
CA ILE A 39 19.32 17.42 5.42
C ILE A 39 19.82 18.55 6.32
N ARG A 40 20.72 19.41 5.82
CA ARG A 40 21.26 20.53 6.61
C ARG A 40 20.15 21.47 7.07
N ARG A 41 19.24 21.85 6.18
CA ARG A 41 18.14 22.76 6.51
C ARG A 41 17.13 22.11 7.45
N SER A 42 16.82 20.82 7.28
CA SER A 42 15.93 20.08 8.19
C SER A 42 16.49 19.94 9.60
N LEU A 43 17.81 19.75 9.75
CA LEU A 43 18.48 19.74 11.04
C LEU A 43 18.40 21.12 11.70
N GLN A 44 18.64 22.19 10.94
CA GLN A 44 18.53 23.56 11.42
C GLN A 44 17.09 23.86 11.89
N LEU A 45 16.08 23.53 11.10
CA LEU A 45 14.67 23.72 11.47
C LEU A 45 14.35 23.00 12.79
N SER A 46 14.77 21.73 12.91
CA SER A 46 14.51 20.94 14.12
C SER A 46 15.24 21.49 15.36
N HIS A 47 16.43 22.09 15.18
CA HIS A 47 17.16 22.76 16.24
C HIS A 47 16.49 24.08 16.67
N ASP A 48 16.19 24.94 15.71
CA ASP A 48 15.71 26.31 15.94
C ASP A 48 14.30 26.31 16.55
N TYR A 49 13.41 25.42 16.09
CA TYR A 49 12.01 25.37 16.51
C TYR A 49 11.69 24.22 17.48
N GLY A 50 12.65 23.35 17.80
CA GLY A 50 12.40 22.15 18.62
C GLY A 50 11.72 22.42 19.97
N LYS A 51 11.98 23.58 20.59
CA LYS A 51 11.35 23.98 21.86
C LYS A 51 9.91 24.47 21.72
N GLN A 52 9.51 24.93 20.53
CA GLN A 52 8.17 25.43 20.23
C GLN A 52 7.23 24.30 19.79
N LEU A 53 7.80 23.17 19.39
CA LEU A 53 7.10 22.01 18.87
C LEU A 53 6.54 21.15 20.00
N PHE A 54 5.28 20.72 19.85
CA PHE A 54 4.61 19.87 20.83
C PHE A 54 4.72 18.38 20.47
N GLY A 55 4.53 17.54 21.49
CA GLY A 55 4.44 16.08 21.35
C GLY A 55 5.78 15.37 21.07
N LEU A 56 6.89 16.10 21.14
CA LEU A 56 8.23 15.53 21.21
C LEU A 56 8.43 14.85 22.58
N ARG A 57 9.12 13.71 22.61
CA ARG A 57 9.40 12.97 23.86
C ARG A 57 10.89 12.63 24.00
N PRO A 58 11.41 12.36 25.20
CA PRO A 58 12.79 11.89 25.36
C PRO A 58 13.07 10.68 24.45
N GLY A 59 14.13 10.81 23.65
CA GLY A 59 14.63 9.75 22.78
C GLY A 59 15.56 8.78 23.51
N TRP A 60 15.78 7.60 22.92
CA TRP A 60 16.73 6.60 23.45
C TRP A 60 18.03 6.53 22.65
N LEU A 61 18.02 7.03 21.40
CA LEU A 61 19.13 6.85 20.46
C LEU A 61 20.23 7.90 20.64
N ILE A 62 19.86 9.16 20.82
CA ILE A 62 20.78 10.30 20.93
C ILE A 62 20.51 10.99 22.28
N PRO A 63 21.48 11.01 23.21
CA PRO A 63 21.30 11.68 24.50
C PRO A 63 20.92 13.14 24.34
N ARG A 64 19.95 13.62 25.15
CA ARG A 64 19.44 15.00 25.15
C ARG A 64 18.67 15.43 23.89
N GLN A 65 18.60 14.61 22.85
CA GLN A 65 17.76 14.85 21.68
C GLN A 65 16.35 14.27 21.93
N LEU A 66 15.32 15.04 21.55
CA LEU A 66 13.95 14.56 21.59
C LEU A 66 13.63 13.72 20.37
N ASN A 67 12.54 12.95 20.46
CA ASN A 67 12.05 12.06 19.42
C ASN A 67 10.65 12.51 19.00
N ASP A 68 10.46 12.71 17.70
CA ASP A 68 9.14 13.00 17.11
C ASP A 68 8.29 11.72 17.08
N VAL A 69 7.42 11.62 18.07
CA VAL A 69 6.41 10.55 18.19
C VAL A 69 5.00 11.08 17.98
N THR A 70 4.85 12.19 17.26
CA THR A 70 3.56 12.86 17.11
C THR A 70 2.58 12.08 16.22
N ASP A 71 3.08 11.36 15.20
CA ASP A 71 2.26 10.45 14.38
C ASP A 71 1.70 9.29 15.23
N ALA A 72 0.37 9.26 15.35
CA ALA A 72 -0.31 8.32 16.24
C ALA A 72 -0.22 6.86 15.76
N GLN A 73 -0.21 6.60 14.45
CA GLN A 73 -0.11 5.24 13.91
C GLN A 73 1.27 4.65 14.16
N TRP A 74 2.32 5.43 13.88
CA TRP A 74 3.70 5.07 14.14
C TRP A 74 3.93 4.86 15.63
N ARG A 75 3.51 5.81 16.48
CA ARG A 75 3.64 5.70 17.95
C ARG A 75 2.98 4.43 18.49
N ASN A 76 1.76 4.11 18.02
CA ASN A 76 1.06 2.90 18.44
C ASN A 76 1.77 1.62 17.99
N LEU A 77 2.20 1.52 16.72
CA LEU A 77 2.95 0.35 16.28
C LEU A 77 4.24 0.21 17.09
N ARG A 78 5.06 1.27 17.14
CA ARG A 78 6.35 1.30 17.82
C ARG A 78 6.26 0.81 19.25
N GLY A 79 5.27 1.28 20.01
CA GLY A 79 5.05 0.85 21.40
C GLY A 79 4.64 -0.62 21.54
N ASN A 80 4.00 -1.20 20.51
CA ASN A 80 3.49 -2.57 20.52
C ASN A 80 4.39 -3.59 19.78
N ILE A 81 5.49 -3.15 19.12
CA ILE A 81 6.40 -4.06 18.41
C ILE A 81 6.86 -5.25 19.28
N PRO A 82 7.29 -5.07 20.55
CA PRO A 82 7.72 -6.19 21.39
C PRO A 82 6.61 -7.20 21.64
N VAL A 83 5.42 -6.72 22.03
CA VAL A 83 4.25 -7.58 22.30
C VAL A 83 3.81 -8.31 21.04
N LEU A 84 3.69 -7.61 19.91
CA LEU A 84 3.32 -8.22 18.63
C LEU A 84 4.35 -9.25 18.16
N THR A 85 5.63 -9.01 18.39
CA THR A 85 6.72 -9.93 18.06
C THR A 85 6.60 -11.23 18.87
N VAL A 86 6.33 -11.14 20.17
CA VAL A 86 6.10 -12.32 21.02
C VAL A 86 4.85 -13.07 20.59
N VAL A 87 3.73 -12.37 20.41
CA VAL A 87 2.44 -12.98 20.04
C VAL A 87 2.54 -13.70 18.69
N PHE A 88 3.08 -13.05 17.65
CA PHE A 88 3.24 -13.70 16.35
C PHE A 88 4.35 -14.76 16.35
N GLY A 89 5.37 -14.61 17.21
CA GLY A 89 6.37 -15.64 17.48
C GLY A 89 5.73 -16.93 17.99
N ILE A 90 4.91 -16.84 19.04
CA ILE A 90 4.18 -17.96 19.62
C ILE A 90 3.19 -18.55 18.60
N PHE A 91 2.39 -17.70 17.94
CA PHE A 91 1.45 -18.12 16.90
C PHE A 91 2.16 -18.95 15.83
N THR A 92 3.32 -18.47 15.36
CA THR A 92 4.09 -19.11 14.29
C THR A 92 4.76 -20.39 14.74
N LEU A 93 5.33 -20.40 15.93
CA LEU A 93 5.91 -21.60 16.52
C LEU A 93 4.86 -22.71 16.63
N LEU A 94 3.72 -22.41 17.26
CA LEU A 94 2.63 -23.38 17.43
C LEU A 94 2.08 -23.85 16.08
N ALA A 95 1.82 -22.93 15.15
CA ALA A 95 1.33 -23.26 13.82
C ALA A 95 2.27 -24.22 13.06
N ASN A 96 3.58 -23.98 13.14
CA ASN A 96 4.59 -24.79 12.46
C ASN A 96 4.82 -26.15 13.14
N LEU A 97 4.81 -26.19 14.48
CA LEU A 97 4.86 -27.46 15.22
C LEU A 97 3.65 -28.34 14.89
N MET A 98 2.44 -27.78 14.92
CA MET A 98 1.23 -28.53 14.58
C MET A 98 1.27 -29.07 13.15
N ARG A 99 1.76 -28.26 12.20
CA ARG A 99 1.95 -28.71 10.81
C ARG A 99 2.95 -29.86 10.71
N ALA A 100 4.08 -29.78 11.42
CA ALA A 100 5.14 -30.79 11.39
C ALA A 100 4.72 -32.12 12.04
N PHE A 101 4.04 -32.07 13.19
CA PHE A 101 3.67 -33.27 13.93
C PHE A 101 2.47 -34.02 13.35
N PHE A 102 1.46 -33.30 12.83
CA PHE A 102 0.17 -33.90 12.47
C PHE A 102 -0.08 -34.02 10.96
N ASN A 103 0.87 -33.59 10.11
CA ASN A 103 0.78 -33.61 8.64
C ASN A 103 -0.61 -33.16 8.12
N LEU A 104 -1.13 -32.08 8.72
CA LEU A 104 -2.51 -31.67 8.56
C LEU A 104 -2.79 -31.17 7.14
N LYS A 105 -3.86 -31.69 6.53
CA LYS A 105 -4.45 -31.15 5.30
C LYS A 105 -5.12 -29.78 5.56
N VAL A 106 -5.58 -29.11 4.50
CA VAL A 106 -6.18 -27.76 4.56
C VAL A 106 -7.21 -27.59 5.66
N GLY A 107 -8.16 -28.52 5.79
CA GLY A 107 -9.21 -28.43 6.80
C GLY A 107 -8.68 -28.47 8.25
N GLY A 108 -7.66 -29.27 8.52
CA GLY A 108 -7.03 -29.33 9.85
C GLY A 108 -6.23 -28.07 10.16
N MET A 109 -5.43 -27.60 9.19
CA MET A 109 -4.66 -26.36 9.34
C MET A 109 -5.56 -25.13 9.51
N SER A 110 -6.67 -25.05 8.77
CA SER A 110 -7.59 -23.92 8.88
C SER A 110 -8.27 -23.85 10.24
N ILE A 111 -8.60 -25.00 10.85
CA ILE A 111 -9.15 -25.05 12.22
C ILE A 111 -8.12 -24.54 13.23
N ILE A 112 -6.88 -25.03 13.19
CA ILE A 112 -5.84 -24.61 14.15
C ILE A 112 -5.56 -23.11 14.03
N TRP A 113 -5.39 -22.61 12.81
CA TRP A 113 -5.13 -21.20 12.59
C TRP A 113 -6.32 -20.31 12.97
N LEU A 114 -7.54 -20.79 12.73
CA LEU A 114 -8.75 -20.11 13.18
C LEU A 114 -8.80 -20.05 14.70
N LEU A 115 -8.52 -21.14 15.42
CA LEU A 115 -8.49 -21.15 16.89
C LEU A 115 -7.49 -20.13 17.45
N PHE A 116 -6.24 -20.16 16.97
CA PHE A 116 -5.23 -19.20 17.43
C PHE A 116 -5.59 -17.76 17.05
N SER A 117 -6.17 -17.56 15.87
CA SER A 117 -6.62 -16.23 15.45
C SER A 117 -7.80 -15.75 16.30
N LEU A 118 -8.75 -16.61 16.66
CA LEU A 118 -9.85 -16.27 17.54
C LEU A 118 -9.35 -15.91 18.94
N THR A 119 -8.39 -16.64 19.50
CA THR A 119 -7.77 -16.26 20.79
C THR A 119 -7.16 -14.86 20.71
N TYR A 120 -6.41 -14.57 19.64
CA TYR A 120 -5.81 -13.25 19.43
C TYR A 120 -6.87 -12.15 19.26
N LEU A 121 -7.92 -12.39 18.46
CA LEU A 121 -8.98 -11.41 18.23
C LEU A 121 -9.88 -11.21 19.45
N SER A 122 -10.10 -12.24 20.27
CA SER A 122 -10.81 -12.13 21.55
C SER A 122 -10.05 -11.22 22.51
N TYR A 123 -8.71 -11.26 22.52
CA TYR A 123 -7.92 -10.26 23.26
C TYR A 123 -8.05 -8.85 22.67
N LEU A 124 -7.98 -8.71 21.33
CA LEU A 124 -8.05 -7.41 20.67
C LEU A 124 -9.42 -6.73 20.80
N HIS A 125 -10.50 -7.50 20.71
CA HIS A 125 -11.86 -6.95 20.56
C HIS A 125 -12.82 -7.34 21.69
N GLY A 126 -12.44 -8.28 22.55
CA GLY A 126 -13.32 -8.78 23.61
C GLY A 126 -14.62 -9.35 23.04
N ALA A 127 -15.74 -9.04 23.68
CA ALA A 127 -17.08 -9.48 23.25
C ALA A 127 -17.43 -8.98 21.83
N CYS A 128 -16.88 -7.85 21.37
CA CYS A 128 -17.18 -7.30 20.04
C CYS A 128 -16.77 -8.20 18.87
N ILE A 129 -15.96 -9.24 19.10
CA ILE A 129 -15.70 -10.27 18.08
C ILE A 129 -17.00 -10.91 17.55
N ILE A 130 -18.06 -10.95 18.36
CA ILE A 130 -19.38 -11.45 17.99
C ILE A 130 -19.95 -10.66 16.78
N PHE A 131 -19.76 -9.34 16.73
CA PHE A 131 -20.20 -8.54 15.59
C PHE A 131 -19.44 -8.92 14.32
N VAL A 132 -18.12 -9.06 14.41
CA VAL A 132 -17.27 -9.46 13.27
C VAL A 132 -17.73 -10.81 12.72
N LEU A 133 -17.91 -11.80 13.60
CA LEU A 133 -18.34 -13.15 13.24
C LEU A 133 -19.75 -13.18 12.67
N SER A 134 -20.68 -12.41 13.24
CA SER A 134 -22.07 -12.39 12.78
C SER A 134 -22.17 -11.81 11.37
N ILE A 135 -21.52 -10.67 11.13
CA ILE A 135 -21.50 -10.03 9.81
C ILE A 135 -20.79 -10.94 8.79
N ALA A 136 -19.65 -11.52 9.17
CA ALA A 136 -18.94 -12.48 8.32
C ALA A 136 -19.81 -13.71 7.97
N THR A 137 -20.60 -14.21 8.91
CA THR A 137 -21.46 -15.38 8.71
C THR A 137 -22.60 -15.08 7.75
N VAL A 138 -23.30 -13.96 7.94
CA VAL A 138 -24.35 -13.54 7.01
C VAL A 138 -23.79 -13.34 5.60
N ASN A 139 -22.61 -12.70 5.47
CA ASN A 139 -21.92 -12.57 4.19
C ASN A 139 -21.66 -13.94 3.54
N PHE A 140 -21.15 -14.91 4.29
CA PHE A 140 -20.92 -16.26 3.80
C PHE A 140 -22.22 -16.90 3.27
N LEU A 141 -23.32 -16.81 4.02
CA LEU A 141 -24.61 -17.33 3.61
C LEU A 141 -25.10 -16.67 2.32
N LEU A 142 -24.98 -15.33 2.21
CA LEU A 142 -25.32 -14.60 0.98
C LEU A 142 -24.49 -15.09 -0.21
N VAL A 143 -23.19 -15.31 -0.03
CA VAL A 143 -22.33 -15.88 -1.08
C VAL A 143 -22.81 -17.27 -1.47
N LYS A 144 -23.06 -18.17 -0.52
CA LYS A 144 -23.47 -19.55 -0.83
C LYS A 144 -24.84 -19.61 -1.53
N ILE A 145 -25.77 -18.72 -1.20
CA ILE A 145 -27.12 -18.67 -1.78
C ILE A 145 -27.10 -18.01 -3.17
N PHE A 146 -26.43 -16.86 -3.31
CA PHE A 146 -26.57 -16.00 -4.48
C PHE A 146 -25.44 -16.10 -5.50
N ALA A 147 -24.29 -16.72 -5.20
CA ALA A 147 -23.13 -16.68 -6.10
C ALA A 147 -23.33 -17.29 -7.48
N GLN A 148 -24.42 -18.00 -7.78
CA GLN A 148 -24.72 -18.47 -9.14
C GLN A 148 -25.71 -17.55 -9.88
N LYS A 149 -26.10 -16.42 -9.28
CA LYS A 149 -27.07 -15.46 -9.83
C LYS A 149 -26.36 -14.27 -10.46
N LYS A 150 -26.92 -13.74 -11.55
CA LYS A 150 -26.38 -12.57 -12.28
C LYS A 150 -26.29 -11.30 -11.43
N TYR A 151 -27.21 -11.12 -10.49
CA TYR A 151 -27.24 -9.96 -9.58
C TYR A 151 -26.37 -10.15 -8.32
N PHE A 152 -25.61 -11.24 -8.21
CA PHE A 152 -24.71 -11.49 -7.09
C PHE A 152 -23.75 -10.33 -6.79
N PRO A 153 -23.07 -9.71 -7.78
CA PRO A 153 -22.20 -8.57 -7.53
C PRO A 153 -22.91 -7.43 -6.79
N LEU A 154 -24.18 -7.14 -7.14
CA LEU A 154 -24.95 -6.10 -6.47
C LEU A 154 -25.22 -6.46 -5.00
N VAL A 155 -25.63 -7.71 -4.73
CA VAL A 155 -25.90 -8.18 -3.36
C VAL A 155 -24.66 -8.07 -2.48
N ILE A 156 -23.51 -8.57 -2.96
CA ILE A 156 -22.28 -8.57 -2.17
C ILE A 156 -21.76 -7.15 -1.96
N TRP A 157 -21.77 -6.30 -2.99
CA TRP A 157 -21.33 -4.91 -2.85
C TRP A 157 -22.23 -4.09 -1.95
N SER A 158 -23.56 -4.23 -2.06
CA SER A 158 -24.51 -3.53 -1.19
C SER A 158 -24.34 -3.92 0.27
N TYR A 159 -24.25 -5.22 0.57
CA TYR A 159 -24.05 -5.70 1.94
C TYR A 159 -22.74 -5.18 2.55
N ASN A 160 -21.63 -5.32 1.83
CA ASN A 160 -20.32 -4.94 2.34
C ASN A 160 -20.15 -3.42 2.45
N SER A 161 -20.71 -2.65 1.51
CA SER A 161 -20.67 -1.19 1.57
C SER A 161 -21.55 -0.66 2.69
N PHE A 162 -22.73 -1.27 2.91
CA PHE A 162 -23.60 -0.95 4.04
C PHE A 162 -22.85 -1.09 5.37
N PHE A 163 -22.23 -2.25 5.63
CA PHE A 163 -21.49 -2.44 6.88
C PHE A 163 -20.22 -1.60 6.97
N LEU A 164 -19.53 -1.34 5.86
CA LEU A 164 -18.39 -0.43 5.84
C LEU A 164 -18.79 0.99 6.30
N VAL A 165 -19.93 1.50 5.81
CA VAL A 165 -20.46 2.82 6.17
C VAL A 165 -21.05 2.81 7.58
N CYS A 166 -21.91 1.85 7.93
CA CYS A 166 -22.54 1.80 9.25
C CYS A 166 -21.53 1.63 10.37
N ASN A 167 -20.54 0.75 10.22
CA ASN A 167 -19.47 0.57 11.20
C ASN A 167 -18.69 1.87 11.44
N ARG A 168 -18.60 2.73 10.43
CA ARG A 168 -17.98 4.05 10.57
C ARG A 168 -18.89 5.05 11.26
N ILE A 169 -20.15 5.16 10.83
CA ILE A 169 -21.13 6.12 11.37
C ILE A 169 -21.38 5.87 12.86
N TYR A 170 -21.51 4.60 13.26
CA TYR A 170 -21.81 4.24 14.64
C TYR A 170 -20.55 4.00 15.50
N GLU A 171 -19.35 4.09 14.91
CA GLU A 171 -18.08 3.74 15.55
C GLU A 171 -18.11 2.33 16.20
N GLY A 172 -18.71 1.38 15.50
CA GLY A 172 -19.06 0.06 16.00
C GLY A 172 -20.45 0.01 16.63
N TYR A 173 -20.79 -1.10 17.27
CA TYR A 173 -22.12 -1.32 17.84
C TYR A 173 -22.04 -1.59 19.34
N SER A 174 -23.13 -1.30 20.05
CA SER A 174 -23.32 -1.63 21.47
C SER A 174 -24.23 -2.84 21.60
N PHE A 175 -23.94 -3.72 22.55
CA PHE A 175 -24.80 -4.85 22.88
C PHE A 175 -26.12 -4.41 23.49
N SER A 176 -26.14 -3.27 24.20
CA SER A 176 -27.34 -2.62 24.72
C SER A 176 -28.43 -2.35 23.68
N ILE A 177 -28.08 -2.23 22.38
CA ILE A 177 -29.04 -2.05 21.27
C ILE A 177 -29.99 -3.26 21.16
N PHE A 178 -29.54 -4.46 21.57
CA PHE A 178 -30.35 -5.69 21.55
C PHE A 178 -31.14 -5.91 22.85
N GLY A 179 -31.09 -4.98 23.80
CA GLY A 179 -31.76 -5.04 25.09
C GLY A 179 -30.80 -4.93 26.27
N GLN A 180 -31.31 -4.45 27.41
CA GLN A 180 -30.52 -4.20 28.62
C GLN A 180 -29.86 -5.48 29.17
N GLN A 181 -30.44 -6.66 28.93
CA GLN A 181 -29.84 -7.93 29.36
C GLN A 181 -28.48 -8.22 28.71
N TRP A 182 -28.15 -7.61 27.57
CA TRP A 182 -26.86 -7.78 26.89
C TRP A 182 -25.87 -6.64 27.18
N ALA A 183 -26.28 -5.58 27.86
CA ALA A 183 -25.44 -4.40 28.12
C ALA A 183 -24.17 -4.72 28.91
N PHE A 184 -24.17 -5.77 29.73
CA PHE A 184 -22.97 -6.18 30.46
C PHE A 184 -21.80 -6.55 29.53
N LEU A 185 -22.06 -7.02 28.31
CA LEU A 185 -21.03 -7.33 27.31
C LEU A 185 -20.30 -6.09 26.80
N ASP A 186 -20.92 -4.90 26.90
CA ASP A 186 -20.27 -3.64 26.53
C ASP A 186 -19.11 -3.28 27.46
N ASN A 187 -19.06 -3.86 28.67
CA ASN A 187 -17.92 -3.74 29.58
C ASN A 187 -16.73 -4.63 29.19
N PHE A 188 -16.94 -5.60 28.30
CA PHE A 188 -15.91 -6.53 27.83
C PHE A 188 -15.41 -6.15 26.42
N ARG A 189 -15.17 -4.86 26.18
CA ARG A 189 -14.55 -4.38 24.93
C ARG A 189 -13.04 -4.58 24.99
N GLY A 190 -12.46 -5.04 23.89
CA GLY A 190 -11.02 -5.26 23.79
C GLY A 190 -10.22 -3.96 23.60
N THR A 191 -8.90 -4.12 23.53
CA THR A 191 -7.92 -3.01 23.44
C THR A 191 -7.96 -2.24 22.12
N PHE A 192 -8.51 -2.84 21.06
CA PHE A 192 -8.53 -2.26 19.73
C PHE A 192 -9.95 -2.18 19.17
N ARG A 193 -10.26 -1.06 18.51
CA ARG A 193 -11.56 -0.81 17.89
C ARG A 193 -11.77 -1.76 16.70
N TRP A 194 -12.66 -2.74 16.88
CA TRP A 194 -12.92 -3.79 15.89
C TRP A 194 -13.36 -3.22 14.54
N HIS A 195 -14.18 -2.17 14.55
CA HIS A 195 -14.75 -1.57 13.34
C HIS A 195 -13.69 -0.95 12.41
N ILE A 196 -12.49 -0.60 12.92
CA ILE A 196 -11.36 -0.14 12.10
C ILE A 196 -10.69 -1.31 11.38
N CYS A 197 -10.37 -2.39 12.11
CA CYS A 197 -9.78 -3.60 11.52
C CYS A 197 -10.76 -4.28 10.55
N PHE A 198 -12.07 -4.12 10.78
CA PHE A 198 -13.11 -4.68 9.95
C PHE A 198 -13.04 -4.21 8.49
N ASN A 199 -12.45 -3.05 8.19
CA ASN A 199 -12.26 -2.59 6.82
C ASN A 199 -11.43 -3.58 6.00
N PHE A 200 -10.42 -4.25 6.59
CA PHE A 200 -9.69 -5.32 5.92
C PHE A 200 -10.52 -6.60 5.78
N VAL A 201 -11.36 -6.91 6.76
CA VAL A 201 -12.29 -8.05 6.72
C VAL A 201 -13.28 -7.88 5.56
N VAL A 202 -13.80 -6.67 5.32
CA VAL A 202 -14.66 -6.35 4.18
C VAL A 202 -14.00 -6.69 2.85
N LEU A 203 -12.74 -6.28 2.65
CA LEU A 203 -12.01 -6.61 1.42
C LEU A 203 -11.89 -8.13 1.24
N ARG A 204 -11.63 -8.87 2.32
CA ARG A 204 -11.53 -10.32 2.29
C ARG A 204 -12.88 -11.00 2.03
N MET A 205 -13.97 -10.51 2.62
CA MET A 205 -15.32 -11.01 2.36
C MET A 205 -15.68 -10.88 0.88
N ILE A 206 -15.42 -9.71 0.29
CA ILE A 206 -15.60 -9.47 -1.15
C ILE A 206 -14.70 -10.40 -1.97
N SER A 207 -13.41 -10.55 -1.62
CA SER A 207 -12.51 -11.48 -2.31
C SER A 207 -13.06 -12.90 -2.33
N PHE A 208 -13.52 -13.41 -1.18
CA PHE A 208 -14.09 -14.75 -1.07
C PHE A 208 -15.35 -14.88 -1.93
N GLY A 209 -16.25 -13.89 -1.86
CA GLY A 209 -17.49 -13.88 -2.63
C GLY A 209 -17.25 -13.97 -4.14
N PHE A 210 -16.36 -13.14 -4.67
CA PHE A 210 -16.03 -13.17 -6.09
C PHE A 210 -15.21 -14.40 -6.49
N ASP A 211 -14.25 -14.82 -5.66
CA ASP A 211 -13.46 -16.03 -5.94
C ASP A 211 -14.34 -17.29 -5.98
N TYR A 212 -15.41 -17.35 -5.17
CA TYR A 212 -16.43 -18.41 -5.21
C TYR A 212 -17.38 -18.25 -6.41
N HIS A 213 -17.84 -17.04 -6.72
CA HIS A 213 -18.67 -16.76 -7.90
C HIS A 213 -17.98 -17.15 -9.22
N TRP A 214 -16.67 -16.90 -9.32
CA TRP A 214 -15.86 -17.24 -10.48
C TRP A 214 -15.29 -18.66 -10.46
N ARG A 215 -15.73 -19.53 -9.54
CA ARG A 215 -15.13 -20.88 -9.41
C ARG A 215 -15.41 -21.77 -10.63
N ASP A 216 -16.62 -21.67 -11.18
CA ASP A 216 -17.12 -22.50 -12.28
C ASP A 216 -16.97 -21.79 -13.64
N GLN A 217 -16.47 -20.55 -13.65
CA GLN A 217 -16.23 -19.77 -14.86
C GLN A 217 -14.85 -20.07 -15.42
N ASP A 218 -14.74 -20.22 -16.74
CA ASP A 218 -13.45 -20.36 -17.37
C ASP A 218 -12.63 -19.09 -17.22
N SER A 219 -11.51 -19.21 -16.51
CA SER A 219 -10.54 -18.12 -16.46
C SER A 219 -9.94 -17.93 -17.85
N HIS A 220 -10.02 -16.70 -18.37
CA HIS A 220 -9.24 -16.28 -19.55
C HIS A 220 -7.72 -16.27 -19.29
N PHE A 221 -7.29 -16.61 -18.08
CA PHE A 221 -5.87 -16.70 -17.71
C PHE A 221 -5.22 -17.97 -18.27
N ASP A 222 -4.40 -17.79 -19.29
CA ASP A 222 -3.54 -18.83 -19.85
C ASP A 222 -2.35 -19.11 -18.90
N MET A 223 -2.52 -20.12 -18.05
CA MET A 223 -1.53 -20.56 -17.07
C MET A 223 -0.23 -21.02 -17.73
N GLU A 224 -0.31 -21.72 -18.86
CA GLU A 224 0.88 -22.25 -19.53
C GLU A 224 1.74 -21.11 -20.10
N LYS A 225 1.11 -20.16 -20.79
CA LYS A 225 1.77 -18.96 -21.29
C LYS A 225 2.33 -18.10 -20.16
N HIS A 226 1.64 -18.02 -19.03
CA HIS A 226 2.16 -17.33 -17.85
C HIS A 226 3.42 -18.03 -17.32
N CYS A 227 3.39 -19.35 -17.12
CA CYS A 227 4.54 -20.11 -16.62
C CYS A 227 5.75 -19.99 -17.55
N LYS A 228 5.53 -19.91 -18.87
CA LYS A 228 6.59 -19.66 -19.88
C LYS A 228 7.17 -18.23 -19.86
N ARG A 229 6.52 -17.27 -19.20
CA ARG A 229 6.97 -15.86 -19.13
C ARG A 229 7.45 -15.45 -17.75
N CYS A 230 6.84 -15.99 -16.70
CA CYS A 230 7.13 -15.64 -15.32
C CYS A 230 8.42 -16.31 -14.85
N HIS A 231 9.42 -15.51 -14.47
CA HIS A 231 10.70 -16.02 -13.96
C HIS A 231 10.55 -16.91 -12.72
N ILE A 232 9.58 -16.61 -11.84
CA ILE A 232 9.29 -17.41 -10.65
C ILE A 232 8.77 -18.79 -11.05
N CYS A 233 7.74 -18.83 -11.90
CA CYS A 233 7.14 -20.08 -12.36
C CYS A 233 8.12 -20.95 -13.16
N LYS A 234 8.99 -20.34 -13.98
CA LYS A 234 10.06 -21.06 -14.68
C LYS A 234 11.01 -21.81 -13.75
N SER A 235 11.24 -21.29 -12.55
CA SER A 235 12.09 -21.93 -11.55
C SER A 235 11.39 -23.04 -10.74
N GLY A 236 10.18 -23.45 -11.13
CA GLY A 236 9.38 -24.46 -10.43
C GLY A 236 8.66 -23.93 -9.18
N LYS A 237 8.66 -22.61 -8.96
CA LYS A 237 8.04 -21.96 -7.79
C LYS A 237 6.65 -21.42 -8.12
N SER A 238 5.76 -21.37 -7.13
CA SER A 238 4.39 -20.90 -7.31
C SER A 238 4.31 -19.39 -7.09
N CYS A 239 4.14 -18.63 -8.17
CA CYS A 239 3.99 -17.17 -8.05
C CYS A 239 2.59 -16.80 -7.57
N TYR A 240 2.45 -15.60 -6.98
CA TYR A 240 1.17 -15.12 -6.44
C TYR A 240 0.04 -15.10 -7.48
N GLN A 241 0.31 -14.68 -8.72
CA GLN A 241 -0.72 -14.61 -9.76
C GLN A 241 -1.23 -16.00 -10.15
N ALA A 242 -0.33 -16.98 -10.27
CA ALA A 242 -0.71 -18.37 -10.53
C ALA A 242 -1.56 -18.95 -9.38
N LEU A 243 -1.23 -18.62 -8.13
CA LEU A 243 -2.01 -19.02 -6.95
C LEU A 243 -3.39 -18.34 -6.89
N GLN A 244 -3.49 -17.09 -7.36
CA GLN A 244 -4.76 -16.36 -7.43
C GLN A 244 -5.69 -16.92 -8.52
N GLU A 245 -5.13 -17.34 -9.65
CA GLU A 245 -5.88 -17.90 -10.77
C GLU A 245 -6.03 -19.43 -10.69
N SER A 246 -5.55 -20.05 -9.60
CA SER A 246 -5.71 -21.49 -9.39
C SER A 246 -7.20 -21.87 -9.28
N ARG A 247 -7.51 -23.12 -9.61
CA ARG A 247 -8.84 -23.71 -9.40
C ARG A 247 -8.80 -24.59 -8.15
N PRO A 248 -8.97 -24.02 -6.94
CA PRO A 248 -9.02 -24.83 -5.72
C PRO A 248 -10.23 -25.77 -5.75
N GLN A 249 -10.06 -26.95 -5.14
CA GLN A 249 -11.14 -27.90 -4.91
C GLN A 249 -12.26 -27.28 -4.05
N ASN A 250 -13.50 -27.80 -4.20
CA ASN A 250 -14.69 -27.24 -3.57
C ASN A 250 -14.67 -27.28 -2.04
N ASP A 251 -13.98 -28.26 -1.45
CA ASP A 251 -13.76 -28.41 -0.01
C ASP A 251 -13.03 -27.20 0.59
N LYS A 252 -12.19 -26.51 -0.20
CA LYS A 252 -11.48 -25.30 0.25
C LYS A 252 -12.44 -24.14 0.51
N PHE A 253 -13.62 -24.09 -0.10
CA PHE A 253 -14.65 -23.07 0.14
C PHE A 253 -15.57 -23.39 1.34
N ALA A 254 -15.07 -24.15 2.31
CA ALA A 254 -15.75 -24.40 3.57
C ALA A 254 -15.80 -23.15 4.47
N TYR A 255 -16.79 -23.10 5.36
CA TYR A 255 -16.99 -22.00 6.30
C TYR A 255 -15.79 -21.80 7.24
N THR A 256 -15.15 -22.88 7.68
CA THR A 256 -13.94 -22.83 8.52
C THR A 256 -12.76 -22.17 7.81
N THR A 257 -12.50 -22.54 6.55
CA THR A 257 -11.44 -21.93 5.73
C THR A 257 -11.75 -20.46 5.43
N TYR A 258 -13.03 -20.13 5.19
CA TYR A 258 -13.47 -18.75 5.05
C TYR A 258 -13.18 -17.91 6.29
N LEU A 259 -13.60 -18.35 7.49
CA LEU A 259 -13.32 -17.63 8.73
C LEU A 259 -11.81 -17.55 8.99
N CYS A 260 -11.06 -18.64 8.78
CA CYS A 260 -9.61 -18.65 8.91
C CYS A 260 -8.96 -17.59 8.02
N TYR A 261 -9.42 -17.44 6.78
CA TYR A 261 -8.93 -16.43 5.85
C TYR A 261 -9.27 -15.01 6.31
N LEU A 262 -10.53 -14.76 6.70
CA LEU A 262 -10.95 -13.45 7.19
C LEU A 262 -10.14 -13.01 8.40
N LEU A 263 -9.97 -13.92 9.36
CA LEU A 263 -9.44 -13.62 10.69
C LEU A 263 -7.95 -13.90 10.84
N TYR A 264 -7.25 -14.30 9.77
CA TYR A 264 -5.83 -14.67 9.81
C TYR A 264 -4.99 -13.60 10.52
N ALA A 265 -4.57 -13.92 11.76
CA ALA A 265 -4.02 -12.97 12.72
C ALA A 265 -2.83 -12.16 12.21
N PRO A 266 -1.81 -12.76 11.55
CA PRO A 266 -0.64 -12.02 11.07
C PRO A 266 -0.96 -10.90 10.07
N LEU A 267 -2.11 -10.96 9.37
CA LEU A 267 -2.49 -9.94 8.40
C LEU A 267 -3.83 -9.26 8.76
N TYR A 268 -4.32 -9.44 9.99
CA TYR A 268 -5.65 -8.97 10.40
C TYR A 268 -5.69 -7.46 10.67
N ILE A 269 -4.74 -6.93 11.45
CA ILE A 269 -4.70 -5.51 11.83
C ILE A 269 -4.28 -4.63 10.65
N ALA A 270 -3.19 -5.01 9.98
CA ALA A 270 -2.68 -4.32 8.81
C ALA A 270 -2.12 -5.34 7.82
N GLY A 271 -2.18 -4.98 6.52
CA GLY A 271 -1.96 -5.87 5.38
C GLY A 271 -0.60 -6.59 5.33
N PRO A 272 -0.27 -7.26 4.21
CA PRO A 272 -0.85 -7.08 2.88
C PRO A 272 -2.21 -7.76 2.67
N ILE A 273 -2.92 -7.31 1.63
CA ILE A 273 -4.18 -7.90 1.19
C ILE A 273 -3.85 -9.08 0.26
N LEU A 274 -4.60 -10.16 0.43
CA LEU A 274 -4.43 -11.43 -0.27
C LEU A 274 -5.77 -11.85 -0.86
N SER A 275 -5.79 -12.51 -2.01
CA SER A 275 -7.01 -13.15 -2.51
C SER A 275 -7.30 -14.45 -1.75
N PHE A 276 -8.56 -14.90 -1.77
CA PHE A 276 -8.94 -16.12 -1.08
C PHE A 276 -8.27 -17.34 -1.73
N LYS A 277 -8.31 -17.44 -3.07
CA LYS A 277 -7.67 -18.56 -3.81
C LYS A 277 -6.18 -18.68 -3.50
N ALA A 278 -5.46 -17.56 -3.43
CA ALA A 278 -4.04 -17.56 -3.10
C ALA A 278 -3.79 -17.96 -1.64
N PHE A 279 -4.63 -17.53 -0.70
CA PHE A 279 -4.55 -17.97 0.69
C PHE A 279 -4.81 -19.47 0.84
N ALA A 280 -5.95 -19.94 0.34
CA ALA A 280 -6.39 -21.33 0.47
C ALA A 280 -5.43 -22.32 -0.21
N SER A 281 -4.81 -21.93 -1.32
CA SER A 281 -3.76 -22.72 -1.97
C SER A 281 -2.51 -22.87 -1.08
N GLN A 282 -2.18 -21.84 -0.31
CA GLN A 282 -0.99 -21.80 0.54
C GLN A 282 -1.18 -22.43 1.92
N LEU A 283 -2.43 -22.68 2.34
CA LEU A 283 -2.70 -23.47 3.55
C LEU A 283 -2.20 -24.90 3.41
N GLU A 284 -2.38 -25.50 2.22
CA GLU A 284 -1.92 -26.84 1.88
C GLU A 284 -0.42 -26.87 1.62
N VAL A 285 0.01 -26.07 0.63
CA VAL A 285 1.39 -26.02 0.18
C VAL A 285 1.95 -24.66 0.53
N THR A 286 2.79 -24.63 1.56
CA THR A 286 3.45 -23.41 2.01
C THR A 286 4.19 -22.72 0.87
N GLN A 287 4.28 -21.40 0.93
CA GLN A 287 5.04 -20.59 -0.01
C GLN A 287 6.44 -21.18 -0.24
N ASN A 288 6.82 -21.34 -1.51
CA ASN A 288 8.15 -21.82 -1.93
C ASN A 288 8.94 -20.74 -2.69
N THR A 289 8.40 -19.53 -2.75
CA THR A 289 9.03 -18.42 -3.48
C THR A 289 10.27 -17.93 -2.73
N HIS A 290 10.14 -17.77 -1.41
CA HIS A 290 11.18 -17.26 -0.53
C HIS A 290 11.79 -18.38 0.30
N SER A 291 13.09 -18.61 0.14
CA SER A 291 13.86 -19.48 1.02
C SER A 291 13.97 -18.88 2.42
N VAL A 292 14.29 -19.71 3.43
CA VAL A 292 14.53 -19.26 4.80
C VAL A 292 15.58 -18.14 4.86
N LYS A 293 16.67 -18.26 4.08
CA LYS A 293 17.69 -17.20 3.94
C LYS A 293 17.09 -15.88 3.44
N ASN A 294 16.21 -15.93 2.44
CA ASN A 294 15.56 -14.72 1.91
C ASN A 294 14.57 -14.11 2.90
N VAL A 295 13.87 -14.92 3.69
CA VAL A 295 12.98 -14.45 4.77
C VAL A 295 13.79 -13.80 5.89
N ALA A 296 14.90 -14.40 6.31
CA ALA A 296 15.81 -13.81 7.30
C ALA A 296 16.37 -12.46 6.81
N LEU A 297 16.87 -12.40 5.57
CA LEU A 297 17.35 -11.15 4.96
C LEU A 297 16.24 -10.10 4.87
N TYR A 298 15.00 -10.51 4.63
CA TYR A 298 13.84 -9.62 4.66
C TYR A 298 13.61 -9.02 6.05
N GLY A 299 13.73 -9.82 7.11
CA GLY A 299 13.68 -9.36 8.51
C GLY A 299 14.83 -8.39 8.85
N PHE A 300 16.06 -8.69 8.44
CA PHE A 300 17.21 -7.79 8.62
C PHE A 300 17.02 -6.44 7.91
N ARG A 301 16.49 -6.45 6.68
CA ARG A 301 16.16 -5.21 5.95
C ARG A 301 15.10 -4.40 6.68
N TRP A 302 14.11 -5.06 7.30
CA TRP A 302 13.11 -4.40 8.12
C TRP A 302 13.73 -3.75 9.36
N LEU A 303 14.63 -4.46 10.07
CA LEU A 303 15.35 -3.91 11.22
C LEU A 303 16.20 -2.69 10.84
N PHE A 304 16.89 -2.74 9.71
CA PHE A 304 17.64 -1.59 9.19
C PHE A 304 16.72 -0.40 8.89
N SER A 305 15.56 -0.64 8.27
CA SER A 305 14.55 0.41 8.04
C SER A 305 13.99 0.96 9.36
N LEU A 306 13.87 0.14 10.41
CA LEU A 306 13.41 0.57 11.73
C LEU A 306 14.44 1.50 12.37
N LEU A 307 15.73 1.13 12.33
CA LEU A 307 16.82 1.98 12.82
C LEU A 307 16.89 3.30 12.06
N LEU A 308 16.70 3.28 10.73
CA LEU A 308 16.60 4.49 9.93
C LEU A 308 15.43 5.37 10.38
N MET A 309 14.24 4.78 10.62
CA MET A 309 13.08 5.52 11.10
C MET A 309 13.34 6.15 12.47
N GLU A 310 13.90 5.39 13.42
CA GLU A 310 14.28 5.93 14.73
C GLU A 310 15.29 7.07 14.58
N LEU A 311 16.33 6.93 13.76
CA LEU A 311 17.28 8.01 13.52
C LEU A 311 16.58 9.25 12.94
N MET A 312 15.74 9.06 11.92
CA MET A 312 15.01 10.15 11.27
C MET A 312 14.12 10.92 12.25
N THR A 313 13.41 10.24 13.16
CA THR A 313 12.51 10.92 14.11
C THR A 313 13.24 11.63 15.25
N HIS A 314 14.50 11.29 15.53
CA HIS A 314 15.34 12.08 16.45
C HIS A 314 16.00 13.29 15.76
N LEU A 315 16.28 13.19 14.46
CA LEU A 315 16.95 14.26 13.70
C LEU A 315 15.99 15.27 13.07
N PHE A 316 14.80 14.82 12.64
CA PHE A 316 13.88 15.61 11.84
C PHE A 316 12.46 15.58 12.42
N TYR A 317 11.98 16.73 12.89
CA TYR A 317 10.67 16.86 13.55
C TYR A 317 9.51 17.15 12.58
N TYR A 318 9.53 16.51 11.40
CA TYR A 318 8.60 16.82 10.30
C TYR A 318 7.12 16.70 10.68
N ASN A 319 6.73 15.66 11.43
CA ASN A 319 5.32 15.46 11.77
C ASN A 319 4.88 16.42 12.87
N SER A 320 5.76 16.72 13.82
CA SER A 320 5.49 17.73 14.84
C SER A 320 5.29 19.11 14.20
N PHE A 321 6.11 19.48 13.22
CA PHE A 321 5.86 20.68 12.41
C PHE A 321 4.48 20.66 11.77
N ALA A 322 4.16 19.61 11.00
CA ALA A 322 2.88 19.49 10.29
C ALA A 322 1.68 19.65 11.24
N ASN A 323 1.72 19.00 12.39
CA ASN A 323 0.67 19.05 13.41
C ASN A 323 0.58 20.41 14.12
N SER A 324 1.72 21.11 14.28
CA SER A 324 1.77 22.39 14.99
C SER A 324 1.14 23.56 14.25
N GLY A 325 1.08 23.49 12.92
CA GLY A 325 0.69 24.63 12.09
C GLY A 325 1.75 25.73 11.98
N LEU A 326 2.90 25.63 12.67
CA LEU A 326 3.98 26.63 12.60
C LEU A 326 4.52 26.83 11.18
N TRP A 327 4.47 25.78 10.36
CA TRP A 327 4.86 25.81 8.95
C TRP A 327 4.12 26.89 8.14
N LYS A 328 2.92 27.32 8.57
CA LYS A 328 2.16 28.40 7.90
C LYS A 328 2.82 29.79 8.00
N HIS A 329 3.76 29.96 8.91
CA HIS A 329 4.49 31.21 9.13
C HIS A 329 5.96 31.11 8.68
N MET A 330 6.30 30.06 7.94
CA MET A 330 7.66 29.80 7.47
C MET A 330 7.81 30.16 5.99
N SER A 331 9.07 30.22 5.54
CA SER A 331 9.36 30.46 4.13
C SER A 331 8.79 29.35 3.23
N PRO A 332 8.47 29.64 1.95
CA PRO A 332 8.05 28.61 1.00
C PRO A 332 9.02 27.44 0.87
N MET A 333 10.33 27.68 1.02
CA MET A 333 11.36 26.63 1.02
C MET A 333 11.23 25.69 2.22
N ASP A 334 11.00 26.24 3.42
CA ASP A 334 10.82 25.44 4.63
C ASP A 334 9.53 24.63 4.58
N ILE A 335 8.45 25.23 4.04
CA ILE A 335 7.19 24.53 3.78
C ILE A 335 7.42 23.33 2.85
N PHE A 336 8.17 23.53 1.76
CA PHE A 336 8.55 22.45 0.84
C PHE A 336 9.33 21.34 1.55
N ILE A 337 10.36 21.69 2.33
CA ILE A 337 11.21 20.74 3.05
C ILE A 337 10.39 19.91 4.04
N ILE A 338 9.55 20.57 4.84
CA ILE A 338 8.68 19.90 5.82
C ILE A 338 7.70 18.98 5.09
N GLY A 339 7.02 19.47 4.04
CA GLY A 339 6.10 18.67 3.25
C GLY A 339 6.75 17.45 2.61
N TYR A 340 7.92 17.63 2.00
CA TYR A 340 8.71 16.54 1.44
C TYR A 340 9.13 15.52 2.51
N GLY A 341 9.55 16.01 3.68
CA GLY A 341 9.91 15.19 4.84
C GLY A 341 8.74 14.35 5.37
N VAL A 342 7.56 14.95 5.51
CA VAL A 342 6.32 14.27 5.92
C VAL A 342 5.95 13.15 4.95
N LEU A 343 6.04 13.38 3.63
CA LEU A 343 5.74 12.36 2.63
C LEU A 343 6.72 11.18 2.67
N ASN A 344 8.02 11.46 2.86
CA ASN A 344 9.05 10.43 3.00
C ASN A 344 8.88 9.64 4.31
N PHE A 345 8.57 10.32 5.41
CA PHE A 345 8.22 9.68 6.68
C PHE A 345 6.99 8.78 6.50
N MET A 346 5.94 9.26 5.83
CA MET A 346 4.73 8.50 5.58
C MET A 346 5.01 7.21 4.78
N TRP A 347 5.85 7.30 3.74
CA TRP A 347 6.28 6.13 2.98
C TRP A 347 7.03 5.12 3.87
N LEU A 348 8.03 5.58 4.64
CA LEU A 348 8.83 4.72 5.51
C LEU A 348 7.98 4.08 6.63
N LYS A 349 7.02 4.84 7.18
CA LYS A 349 6.06 4.37 8.18
C LYS A 349 5.27 3.18 7.64
N PHE A 350 4.64 3.33 6.47
CA PHE A 350 3.83 2.26 5.90
C PHE A 350 4.66 1.09 5.38
N LEU A 351 5.88 1.34 4.89
CA LEU A 351 6.86 0.29 4.62
C LEU A 351 7.09 -0.56 5.87
N LEU A 352 7.38 0.06 7.02
CA LEU A 352 7.64 -0.66 8.27
C LEU A 352 6.41 -1.42 8.77
N ILE A 353 5.24 -0.78 8.81
CA ILE A 353 4.00 -1.40 9.27
C ILE A 353 3.71 -2.66 8.44
N TRP A 354 3.58 -2.54 7.12
CA TRP A 354 3.16 -3.66 6.30
C TRP A 354 4.23 -4.74 6.15
N ARG A 355 5.51 -4.37 6.16
CA ARG A 355 6.57 -5.38 6.12
C ARG A 355 6.64 -6.21 7.39
N PHE A 356 6.33 -5.64 8.55
CA PHE A 356 6.28 -6.39 9.81
C PHE A 356 5.24 -7.50 9.76
N PHE A 357 4.00 -7.18 9.41
CA PHE A 357 2.92 -8.17 9.29
C PHE A 357 3.19 -9.18 8.16
N ARG A 358 3.72 -8.72 7.01
CA ARG A 358 4.16 -9.61 5.93
C ARG A 358 5.28 -10.57 6.36
N PHE A 359 6.23 -10.13 7.19
CA PHE A 359 7.33 -10.96 7.67
C PHE A 359 6.80 -12.17 8.43
N TRP A 360 5.89 -11.96 9.38
CA TRP A 360 5.24 -13.05 10.11
C TRP A 360 4.47 -13.98 9.19
N SER A 361 3.68 -13.41 8.26
CA SER A 361 2.99 -14.20 7.23
C SER A 361 3.94 -15.09 6.42
N LEU A 362 5.14 -14.60 6.06
CA LEU A 362 6.13 -15.40 5.33
C LEU A 362 6.70 -16.55 6.17
N ILE A 363 6.95 -16.34 7.46
CA ILE A 363 7.43 -17.39 8.36
C ILE A 363 6.35 -18.47 8.56
N ASN A 364 5.07 -18.07 8.58
CA ASN A 364 3.92 -19.00 8.59
C ASN A 364 3.70 -19.73 7.26
N GLY A 365 4.50 -19.46 6.23
CA GLY A 365 4.37 -20.11 4.92
C GLY A 365 3.33 -19.46 4.00
N ILE A 366 2.85 -18.24 4.29
CA ILE A 366 1.92 -17.50 3.43
C ILE A 366 2.65 -16.33 2.74
N GLY A 367 2.86 -16.46 1.43
CA GLY A 367 3.42 -15.45 0.55
C GLY A 367 2.40 -14.40 0.15
N ALA A 368 2.36 -13.28 0.88
CA ALA A 368 1.56 -12.11 0.51
C ALA A 368 2.33 -11.13 -0.42
N PRO A 369 1.66 -10.34 -1.27
CA PRO A 369 2.31 -9.30 -2.07
C PRO A 369 3.01 -8.24 -1.20
N GLU A 370 4.19 -7.77 -1.62
CA GLU A 370 4.83 -6.60 -0.99
C GLU A 370 3.99 -5.34 -1.26
N ASN A 371 3.83 -4.47 -0.26
CA ASN A 371 3.01 -3.27 -0.38
C ASN A 371 3.80 -2.02 -0.79
N MET A 372 5.08 -1.94 -0.45
CA MET A 372 5.97 -0.84 -0.84
C MET A 372 7.19 -1.36 -1.62
N PRO A 373 6.99 -1.94 -2.82
CA PRO A 373 8.09 -2.44 -3.65
C PRO A 373 9.03 -1.35 -4.17
N LYS A 374 8.57 -0.10 -4.32
CA LYS A 374 9.36 1.03 -4.83
C LYS A 374 9.27 2.20 -3.85
N CYS A 375 10.36 2.97 -3.75
CA CYS A 375 10.36 4.23 -3.01
C CYS A 375 9.53 5.28 -3.75
N ILE A 376 8.81 6.13 -3.02
CA ILE A 376 8.02 7.23 -3.61
C ILE A 376 8.88 8.16 -4.48
N ASN A 377 10.12 8.42 -4.06
CA ASN A 377 11.10 9.22 -4.82
C ASN A 377 11.65 8.51 -6.06
N ASN A 378 11.16 7.31 -6.38
CA ASN A 378 11.52 6.55 -7.57
C ASN A 378 10.28 6.30 -8.45
N CYS A 379 9.17 7.01 -8.22
CA CYS A 379 7.96 6.92 -9.04
C CYS A 379 7.77 8.23 -9.83
N HIS A 380 7.95 8.20 -11.15
CA HIS A 380 7.82 9.38 -12.02
C HIS A 380 6.45 9.51 -12.70
N SER A 381 5.55 8.53 -12.54
CA SER A 381 4.18 8.58 -13.09
C SER A 381 3.15 8.16 -12.03
N LEU A 382 1.91 8.64 -12.13
CA LEU A 382 0.83 8.30 -11.21
C LEU A 382 0.57 6.79 -11.26
N GLU A 383 0.52 6.22 -12.46
CA GLU A 383 0.31 4.77 -12.60
C GLU A 383 1.40 3.96 -11.90
N ASP A 384 2.68 4.34 -12.05
CA ASP A 384 3.79 3.67 -11.36
C ASP A 384 3.69 3.89 -9.84
N PHE A 385 3.36 5.10 -9.40
CA PHE A 385 3.12 5.38 -7.98
C PHE A 385 2.05 4.46 -7.40
N TRP A 386 0.86 4.39 -7.99
CA TRP A 386 -0.26 3.60 -7.46
C TRP A 386 -0.07 2.08 -7.56
N LYS A 387 0.73 1.61 -8.52
CA LYS A 387 1.13 0.18 -8.58
C LYS A 387 2.12 -0.20 -7.49
N ASN A 388 2.91 0.75 -6.99
CA ASN A 388 3.96 0.52 -6.01
C ASN A 388 3.65 1.08 -4.61
N TRP A 389 2.61 1.89 -4.45
CA TRP A 389 2.08 2.34 -3.18
C TRP A 389 0.91 1.44 -2.77
N HIS A 390 1.00 0.84 -1.59
CA HIS A 390 0.01 -0.13 -1.11
C HIS A 390 -0.32 -1.19 -2.18
N ALA A 391 0.71 -1.74 -2.84
CA ALA A 391 0.58 -2.52 -4.07
C ALA A 391 -0.36 -3.73 -3.96
N SER A 392 -0.50 -4.35 -2.77
CA SER A 392 -1.47 -5.43 -2.54
C SER A 392 -2.92 -4.95 -2.65
N PHE A 393 -3.22 -3.73 -2.19
CA PHE A 393 -4.53 -3.11 -2.32
C PHE A 393 -4.80 -2.70 -3.76
N ASN A 394 -3.82 -2.12 -4.46
CA ASN A 394 -3.94 -1.84 -5.88
C ASN A 394 -4.29 -3.10 -6.69
N LYS A 395 -3.60 -4.22 -6.44
CA LYS A 395 -3.93 -5.52 -7.05
C LYS A 395 -5.34 -5.98 -6.74
N TRP A 396 -5.79 -5.79 -5.49
CA TRP A 396 -7.15 -6.11 -5.06
C TRP A 396 -8.19 -5.25 -5.80
N LEU A 397 -8.00 -3.92 -5.86
CA LEU A 397 -8.87 -2.99 -6.58
C LEU A 397 -8.95 -3.34 -8.06
N VAL A 398 -7.81 -3.68 -8.66
CA VAL A 398 -7.77 -4.09 -10.08
C VAL A 398 -8.60 -5.36 -10.29
N ARG A 399 -8.44 -6.36 -9.42
CA ARG A 399 -9.10 -7.66 -9.56
C ARG A 399 -10.61 -7.59 -9.30
N TYR A 400 -11.04 -6.92 -8.24
CA TYR A 400 -12.41 -7.00 -7.72
C TYR A 400 -13.29 -5.78 -8.07
N ILE A 401 -12.71 -4.68 -8.56
CA ILE A 401 -13.45 -3.49 -9.01
C ILE A 401 -13.17 -3.19 -10.49
N TYR A 402 -11.91 -2.92 -10.83
CA TYR A 402 -11.55 -2.39 -12.15
C TYR A 402 -11.87 -3.36 -13.29
N ILE A 403 -11.43 -4.63 -13.19
CA ILE A 403 -11.67 -5.64 -14.23
C ILE A 403 -13.17 -5.95 -14.39
N PRO A 404 -13.94 -6.21 -13.31
CA PRO A 404 -15.39 -6.42 -13.42
C PRO A 404 -16.17 -5.26 -14.04
N LEU A 405 -15.70 -4.01 -13.91
CA LEU A 405 -16.32 -2.83 -14.52
C LEU A 405 -15.90 -2.58 -15.98
N GLY A 406 -15.35 -3.58 -16.68
CA GLY A 406 -14.94 -3.48 -18.09
C GLY A 406 -13.48 -3.08 -18.30
N GLY A 407 -12.69 -2.99 -17.23
CA GLY A 407 -11.24 -2.82 -17.30
C GLY A 407 -10.80 -1.61 -18.12
N SER A 408 -9.89 -1.83 -19.08
CA SER A 408 -9.30 -0.75 -19.87
C SER A 408 -10.30 -0.05 -20.80
N GLN A 409 -11.41 -0.71 -21.17
CA GLN A 409 -12.43 -0.12 -22.05
C GLN A 409 -13.22 1.01 -21.35
N LYS A 410 -13.29 0.99 -20.01
CA LYS A 410 -14.00 1.99 -19.19
C LYS A 410 -13.04 2.71 -18.23
N LYS A 411 -11.78 2.89 -18.64
CA LYS A 411 -10.68 3.38 -17.78
C LYS A 411 -11.03 4.67 -17.01
N LEU A 412 -11.61 5.67 -17.68
CA LEU A 412 -11.96 6.95 -17.04
C LEU A 412 -13.01 6.77 -15.93
N LEU A 413 -14.12 6.08 -16.22
CA LEU A 413 -15.16 5.79 -15.21
C LEU A 413 -14.60 4.96 -14.05
N ASN A 414 -13.78 3.96 -14.36
CA ASN A 414 -13.23 3.06 -13.36
C ASN A 414 -12.30 3.78 -12.38
N VAL A 415 -11.53 4.77 -12.84
CA VAL A 415 -10.68 5.61 -11.95
C VAL A 415 -11.55 6.30 -10.90
N TRP A 416 -12.66 6.93 -11.29
CA TRP A 416 -13.57 7.59 -10.34
C TRP A 416 -14.18 6.63 -9.32
N VAL A 417 -14.68 5.48 -9.78
CA VAL A 417 -15.27 4.47 -8.88
C VAL A 417 -14.22 3.91 -7.91
N VAL A 418 -13.03 3.58 -8.41
CA VAL A 418 -11.93 3.03 -7.60
C VAL A 418 -11.48 4.04 -6.55
N PHE A 419 -11.21 5.29 -6.91
CA PHE A 419 -10.74 6.29 -5.95
C PHE A 419 -11.82 6.70 -4.94
N THR A 420 -13.10 6.69 -5.35
CA THR A 420 -14.22 6.90 -4.42
C THR A 420 -14.31 5.76 -3.41
N PHE A 421 -14.18 4.51 -3.84
CA PHE A 421 -14.13 3.37 -2.92
C PHE A 421 -12.90 3.43 -2.00
N VAL A 422 -11.73 3.83 -2.51
CA VAL A 422 -10.52 4.02 -1.70
C VAL A 422 -10.76 5.05 -0.59
N ALA A 423 -11.41 6.18 -0.91
CA ALA A 423 -11.78 7.18 0.09
C ALA A 423 -12.72 6.59 1.14
N ILE A 424 -13.84 5.99 0.73
CA ILE A 424 -14.82 5.38 1.65
C ILE A 424 -14.19 4.30 2.54
N TRP A 425 -13.31 3.48 1.98
CA TRP A 425 -12.61 2.42 2.70
C TRP A 425 -11.60 2.93 3.73
N HIS A 426 -10.95 4.06 3.45
CA HIS A 426 -10.04 4.69 4.40
C HIS A 426 -10.79 5.46 5.49
N ASP A 427 -11.61 6.44 5.08
CA ASP A 427 -12.45 7.22 5.97
C ASP A 427 -13.50 8.04 5.20
N LEU A 428 -14.67 8.25 5.81
CA LEU A 428 -15.73 9.14 5.29
C LEU A 428 -15.48 10.59 5.72
N GLU A 429 -14.27 11.09 5.48
CA GLU A 429 -13.94 12.49 5.69
C GLU A 429 -13.91 13.26 4.37
N TRP A 430 -14.49 14.47 4.37
CA TRP A 430 -14.48 15.37 3.21
C TRP A 430 -13.07 15.64 2.66
N LYS A 431 -12.05 15.65 3.52
CA LYS A 431 -10.65 15.83 3.11
C LYS A 431 -10.15 14.68 2.23
N LEU A 432 -10.52 13.43 2.55
CA LEU A 432 -10.12 12.23 1.81
C LEU A 432 -10.89 12.09 0.50
N LEU A 433 -12.18 12.45 0.50
CA LEU A 433 -12.96 12.49 -0.74
C LEU A 433 -12.42 13.55 -1.71
N SER A 434 -12.12 14.75 -1.19
CA SER A 434 -11.50 15.82 -1.97
C SER A 434 -10.14 15.40 -2.54
N TRP A 435 -9.30 14.75 -1.73
CA TRP A 435 -8.03 14.18 -2.16
C TRP A 435 -8.19 13.13 -3.28
N ALA A 436 -9.18 12.25 -3.16
CA ALA A 436 -9.46 11.21 -4.14
C ALA A 436 -9.86 11.82 -5.49
N TRP A 437 -10.76 12.79 -5.48
CA TRP A 437 -11.21 13.46 -6.70
C TRP A 437 -10.14 14.35 -7.33
N LEU A 438 -9.34 15.05 -6.52
CA LEU A 438 -8.19 15.79 -7.02
C LEU A 438 -7.17 14.85 -7.68
N THR A 439 -6.96 13.66 -7.10
CA THR A 439 -6.12 12.62 -7.70
C THR A 439 -6.71 12.15 -9.04
N CYS A 440 -8.03 11.92 -9.13
CA CYS A 440 -8.70 11.59 -10.40
C CYS A 440 -8.47 12.66 -11.48
N LEU A 441 -8.58 13.94 -11.11
CA LEU A 441 -8.35 15.06 -12.03
C LEU A 441 -6.90 15.05 -12.55
N PHE A 442 -5.91 14.82 -11.69
CA PHE A 442 -4.51 14.73 -12.09
C PHE A 442 -4.18 13.49 -12.94
N PHE A 443 -4.97 12.42 -12.84
CA PHE A 443 -4.83 11.25 -13.71
C PHE A 443 -5.20 11.56 -15.18
N ILE A 444 -6.16 12.45 -15.44
CA ILE A 444 -6.68 12.67 -16.80
C ILE A 444 -5.59 13.19 -17.76
N PRO A 445 -4.82 14.25 -17.42
CA PRO A 445 -3.73 14.72 -18.27
C PRO A 445 -2.67 13.65 -18.52
N GLU A 446 -2.27 12.89 -17.49
CA GLU A 446 -1.28 11.82 -17.67
C GLU A 446 -1.78 10.74 -18.64
N LEU A 447 -3.06 10.39 -18.57
CA LEU A 447 -3.65 9.41 -19.49
C LEU A 447 -3.72 9.92 -20.92
N ALA A 448 -4.07 11.19 -21.11
CA ALA A 448 -4.07 11.83 -22.42
C ALA A 448 -2.66 11.90 -23.02
N LEU A 449 -1.67 12.34 -22.22
CA LEU A 449 -0.27 12.43 -22.60
C LEU A 449 0.31 11.06 -22.95
N LYS A 450 0.07 10.02 -22.15
CA LYS A 450 0.51 8.65 -22.46
C LYS A 450 -0.13 8.11 -23.74
N SER A 451 -1.41 8.41 -23.97
CA SER A 451 -2.10 7.99 -25.19
C SER A 451 -1.51 8.66 -26.43
N ALA A 452 -1.26 9.97 -26.35
CA ALA A 452 -0.62 10.73 -27.42
C ALA A 452 0.84 10.28 -27.64
N ALA A 453 1.58 10.03 -26.57
CA ALA A 453 2.95 9.55 -26.58
C ALA A 453 3.08 8.17 -27.25
N ASN A 454 2.17 7.24 -26.96
CA ASN A 454 2.17 5.91 -27.60
C ASN A 454 1.79 5.95 -29.07
N ALA A 455 1.10 7.00 -29.53
CA ALA A 455 0.80 7.23 -30.93
C ALA A 455 1.99 7.84 -31.70
N PHE A 456 2.95 8.43 -30.98
CA PHE A 456 4.13 9.05 -31.56
C PHE A 456 5.30 8.04 -31.55
N GLN A 457 5.61 7.44 -32.70
CA GLN A 457 6.83 6.66 -32.88
C GLN A 457 7.95 7.61 -33.32
N ALA A 458 8.88 7.93 -32.42
CA ALA A 458 10.05 8.69 -32.78
C ALA A 458 10.98 7.81 -33.62
N GLU A 459 11.08 8.08 -34.93
CA GLU A 459 11.95 7.34 -35.85
C GLU A 459 13.40 7.89 -35.89
N SER A 460 13.66 9.04 -35.25
CA SER A 460 14.99 9.67 -35.21
C SER A 460 15.55 9.76 -33.79
N SER A 461 16.88 9.69 -33.66
CA SER A 461 17.60 9.85 -32.39
C SER A 461 17.35 11.21 -31.71
N PHE A 462 17.16 12.27 -32.51
CA PHE A 462 16.75 13.57 -32.00
C PHE A 462 15.31 13.56 -31.48
N GLY A 463 14.40 12.87 -32.18
CA GLY A 463 13.03 12.64 -31.72
C GLY A 463 12.97 11.88 -30.39
N GLU A 464 13.79 10.84 -30.22
CA GLU A 464 13.90 10.11 -28.95
C GLU A 464 14.40 10.99 -27.80
N PHE A 465 15.38 11.85 -28.07
CA PHE A 465 15.87 12.81 -27.07
C PHE A 465 14.76 13.79 -26.66
N ILE A 466 14.08 14.43 -27.61
CA ILE A 466 12.97 15.36 -27.32
C ILE A 466 11.84 14.65 -26.58
N PHE A 467 11.51 13.43 -26.98
CA PHE A 467 10.50 12.61 -26.30
C PHE A 467 10.90 12.31 -24.84
N ARG A 468 12.16 11.97 -24.59
CA ARG A 468 12.69 11.77 -23.23
C ARG A 468 12.58 13.04 -22.39
N GLU A 469 12.88 14.21 -22.96
CA GLU A 469 12.78 15.49 -22.27
C GLU A 469 11.34 15.88 -21.94
N ILE A 470 10.41 15.72 -22.89
CA ILE A 470 8.98 15.93 -22.65
C ILE A 470 8.46 15.01 -21.55
N ASN A 471 8.86 13.73 -21.56
CA ASN A 471 8.47 12.79 -20.51
C ASN A 471 9.08 13.16 -19.15
N ALA A 472 10.29 13.73 -19.11
CA ALA A 472 10.90 14.22 -17.88
C ALA A 472 10.14 15.40 -17.29
N VAL A 473 9.73 16.35 -18.14
CA VAL A 473 8.88 17.49 -17.78
C VAL A 473 7.52 16.99 -17.28
N ALA A 474 6.88 16.07 -18.00
CA ALA A 474 5.60 15.48 -17.60
C ALA A 474 5.70 14.77 -16.24
N GLY A 475 6.78 14.01 -16.00
CA GLY A 475 7.02 13.39 -14.70
C GLY A 475 7.21 14.40 -13.57
N ALA A 476 7.89 15.52 -13.82
CA ALA A 476 8.04 16.60 -12.84
C ALA A 476 6.70 17.26 -12.48
N ILE A 477 5.84 17.50 -13.48
CA ILE A 477 4.46 17.98 -13.28
C ILE A 477 3.69 16.97 -12.42
N THR A 478 3.72 15.69 -12.79
CA THR A 478 3.04 14.62 -12.06
C THR A 478 3.48 14.53 -10.60
N ILE A 479 4.79 14.57 -10.32
CA ILE A 479 5.32 14.54 -8.95
C ILE A 479 4.82 15.75 -8.16
N THR A 480 4.87 16.94 -8.77
CA THR A 480 4.36 18.19 -8.15
C THR A 480 2.88 18.07 -7.81
N SER A 481 2.05 17.63 -8.77
CA SER A 481 0.62 17.42 -8.58
C SER A 481 0.32 16.42 -7.47
N LEU A 482 1.06 15.31 -7.40
CA LEU A 482 0.90 14.31 -6.36
C LEU A 482 1.31 14.84 -4.98
N MET A 483 2.38 15.64 -4.90
CA MET A 483 2.77 16.30 -3.66
C MET A 483 1.70 17.27 -3.18
N VAL A 484 1.17 18.11 -4.07
CA VAL A 484 0.08 19.04 -3.76
C VAL A 484 -1.17 18.28 -3.31
N ALA A 485 -1.59 17.23 -4.05
CA ALA A 485 -2.75 16.42 -3.68
C ALA A 485 -2.62 15.86 -2.26
N ASN A 486 -1.49 15.23 -1.94
CA ASN A 486 -1.28 14.63 -0.62
C ASN A 486 -1.17 15.69 0.48
N LEU A 487 -0.54 16.84 0.22
CA LEU A 487 -0.45 17.92 1.20
C LEU A 487 -1.85 18.50 1.52
N VAL A 488 -2.69 18.69 0.50
CA VAL A 488 -4.10 19.10 0.66
C VAL A 488 -4.90 18.02 1.40
N GLY A 489 -4.72 16.74 1.06
CA GLY A 489 -5.48 15.65 1.67
C GLY A 489 -5.15 15.38 3.14
N PHE A 490 -3.88 15.53 3.53
CA PHE A 490 -3.39 15.05 4.82
C PHE A 490 -2.90 16.13 5.78
N VAL A 491 -2.61 17.36 5.31
CA VAL A 491 -2.03 18.42 6.15
C VAL A 491 -2.89 19.69 6.14
N ILE A 492 -3.26 20.18 4.95
CA ILE A 492 -3.83 21.52 4.79
C ILE A 492 -5.36 21.51 4.76
N GLY A 493 -5.95 20.47 4.17
CA GLY A 493 -7.38 20.39 3.87
C GLY A 493 -7.80 21.27 2.68
N PRO A 494 -9.04 21.10 2.17
CA PRO A 494 -9.53 21.84 0.99
C PRO A 494 -9.54 23.37 1.18
N LYS A 495 -9.82 23.83 2.40
CA LYS A 495 -9.90 25.27 2.71
C LYS A 495 -8.56 26.01 2.62
N GLY A 496 -7.43 25.31 2.71
CA GLY A 496 -6.11 25.93 2.62
C GLY A 496 -5.45 25.85 1.25
N ILE A 497 -6.17 25.43 0.19
CA ILE A 497 -5.66 25.44 -1.19
C ILE A 497 -5.30 26.86 -1.61
N ASN A 498 -6.18 27.84 -1.37
CA ASN A 498 -5.93 29.25 -1.73
C ASN A 498 -4.68 29.78 -1.04
N TRP A 499 -4.53 29.50 0.26
CA TRP A 499 -3.35 29.90 1.02
C TRP A 499 -2.06 29.30 0.44
N LEU A 500 -2.09 28.03 -0.01
CA LEU A 500 -0.93 27.39 -0.62
C LEU A 500 -0.58 28.05 -1.97
N LEU A 501 -1.59 28.37 -2.78
CA LEU A 501 -1.39 29.13 -4.01
C LEU A 501 -0.79 30.50 -3.73
N ASP A 502 -1.34 31.26 -2.78
CA ASP A 502 -0.84 32.59 -2.41
C ASP A 502 0.61 32.53 -1.93
N SER A 503 0.96 31.50 -1.14
CA SER A 503 2.31 31.31 -0.61
C SER A 503 3.34 31.03 -1.72
N PHE A 504 3.02 30.13 -2.66
CA PHE A 504 3.94 29.70 -3.72
C PHE A 504 3.92 30.59 -4.97
N LEU A 505 2.85 31.36 -5.20
CA LEU A 505 2.77 32.37 -6.26
C LEU A 505 3.27 33.76 -5.82
N SER A 506 3.66 33.89 -4.54
CA SER A 506 4.34 35.09 -4.04
C SER A 506 5.71 35.30 -4.69
N LYS A 507 6.26 36.51 -4.55
CA LYS A 507 7.59 36.87 -5.06
C LYS A 507 8.71 35.97 -4.51
N GLU A 508 8.58 35.50 -3.28
CA GLU A 508 9.52 34.56 -2.64
C GLU A 508 9.22 33.10 -3.00
N GLY A 509 7.95 32.77 -3.27
CA GLY A 509 7.50 31.43 -3.62
C GLY A 509 7.86 31.01 -5.05
N LEU A 510 7.79 31.91 -6.02
CA LEU A 510 8.04 31.60 -7.44
C LEU A 510 9.43 31.00 -7.70
N PRO A 511 10.54 31.55 -7.15
CA PRO A 511 11.86 30.92 -7.27
C PRO A 511 11.91 29.52 -6.67
N VAL A 512 11.24 29.30 -5.53
CA VAL A 512 11.19 28.00 -4.87
C VAL A 512 10.41 26.99 -5.73
N LEU A 513 9.27 27.40 -6.29
CA LEU A 513 8.48 26.57 -7.19
C LEU A 513 9.28 26.18 -8.44
N GLY A 514 10.03 27.12 -9.02
CA GLY A 514 10.94 26.85 -10.14
C GLY A 514 12.05 25.85 -9.75
N ALA A 515 12.69 26.04 -8.60
CA ALA A 515 13.72 25.14 -8.10
C ALA A 515 13.18 23.72 -7.80
N MET A 516 11.97 23.63 -7.23
CA MET A 516 11.27 22.36 -7.01
C MET A 516 11.00 21.65 -8.33
N PHE A 517 10.50 22.38 -9.33
CA PHE A 517 10.22 21.81 -10.65
C PHE A 517 11.48 21.25 -11.31
N ILE A 518 12.57 22.03 -11.30
CA ILE A 518 13.89 21.57 -11.80
C ILE A 518 14.36 20.33 -11.05
N THR A 519 14.21 20.30 -9.72
CA THR A 519 14.59 19.16 -8.88
C THR A 519 13.83 17.90 -9.29
N PHE A 520 12.51 17.99 -9.47
CA PHE A 520 11.70 16.83 -9.88
C PHE A 520 11.95 16.41 -11.31
N TYR A 521 12.26 17.34 -12.20
CA TYR A 521 12.69 17.05 -13.57
C TYR A 521 14.02 16.28 -13.57
N VAL A 522 15.03 16.74 -12.81
CA VAL A 522 16.30 16.04 -12.60
C VAL A 522 16.07 14.65 -11.99
N GLY A 523 15.20 14.55 -10.97
CA GLY A 523 14.80 13.31 -10.34
C GLY A 523 14.18 12.33 -11.34
N THR A 524 13.23 12.78 -12.16
CA THR A 524 12.62 11.97 -13.23
C THR A 524 13.67 11.43 -14.20
N LYS A 525 14.61 12.27 -14.65
CA LYS A 525 15.68 11.83 -15.56
C LYS A 525 16.58 10.78 -14.93
N LEU A 526 16.89 10.91 -13.63
CA LEU A 526 17.62 9.89 -12.89
C LEU A 526 16.84 8.57 -12.84
N MET A 527 15.52 8.62 -12.67
CA MET A 527 14.67 7.41 -12.71
C MET A 527 14.70 6.72 -14.08
N PHE A 528 14.73 7.48 -15.19
CA PHE A 528 14.89 6.89 -16.53
C PHE A 528 16.20 6.12 -16.67
N HIS A 529 17.32 6.67 -16.18
CA HIS A 529 18.61 5.96 -16.16
C HIS A 529 18.55 4.68 -15.33
N ILE A 530 17.89 4.72 -14.17
CA ILE A 530 17.70 3.53 -13.32
C ILE A 530 16.90 2.45 -14.06
N GLU A 531 15.85 2.83 -14.78
CA GLU A 531 15.02 1.90 -15.56
C GLU A 531 15.75 1.31 -16.76
N GLU A 532 16.52 2.12 -17.49
CA GLU A 532 17.40 1.65 -18.56
C GLU A 532 18.43 0.65 -18.04
N ALA A 533 19.06 0.94 -16.90
CA ALA A 533 20.04 0.04 -16.28
C ALA A 533 19.41 -1.30 -15.90
N LYS A 534 18.20 -1.30 -15.32
CA LYS A 534 17.46 -2.52 -14.98
C LYS A 534 17.11 -3.35 -16.21
N LYS A 535 16.70 -2.70 -17.32
CA LYS A 535 16.40 -3.38 -18.59
C LYS A 535 17.64 -4.05 -19.19
N ARG A 536 18.83 -3.47 -19.00
CA ARG A 536 20.11 -4.06 -19.45
C ARG A 536 20.60 -5.23 -18.60
N SER A 537 20.22 -5.27 -17.32
CA SER A 537 20.62 -6.33 -16.38
C SER A 537 19.73 -7.57 -16.38
N CYS A 538 18.57 -7.51 -17.05
CA CYS A 538 17.62 -8.60 -17.23
C CYS A 538 17.78 -9.20 -18.62
#